data_AF-A0A433ZZD9-F1
#
_entry.id   AF-A0A433ZZD9-F1
#
_cell.length_a   1.000
_cell.length_b   1.000
_cell.length_c   1.000
_cell.angle_alpha   90.00
_cell.angle_beta   90.00
_cell.angle_gamma   90.00
#
_symmetry.space_group_name_H-M   'P 1'
#
loop_
_entity.id
_entity.type
_entity.pdbx_description
1 polymer ?
#
loop_
_entity_poly.entity_id
_entity_poly.type
_entity_poly.pdbx_seq_one_letter_code
_entity_poly.pdbx_strand_id
1 'polypeptide(L)'
;MTTISERIKQLRTENNLTQSELAEKVGLTYVQIGRYEKGKSNPSSDVLQKLASVLGTSTDYLMNGKTGQVEAQLTDMELIKQFQE
;
A
#
# COMPACT_ATOMS: atom_id res chain seq x y z
N MET A 1 15.14 0.03 5.07
CA MET A 1 13.76 0.58 5.10
C MET A 1 13.31 0.78 3.67
N THR A 2 12.16 0.24 3.28
CA THR A 2 11.58 0.49 1.95
C THR A 2 10.92 1.87 1.91
N THR A 3 11.27 2.66 0.90
CA THR A 3 10.70 3.98 0.65
C THR A 3 9.27 3.87 0.11
N ILE A 4 8.51 4.97 0.19
CA ILE A 4 7.18 5.05 -0.44
C ILE A 4 7.25 4.76 -1.95
N SER A 5 8.30 5.26 -2.61
CA SER A 5 8.56 5.04 -4.04
C SER A 5 8.70 3.55 -4.40
N GLU A 6 9.44 2.80 -3.58
CA GLU A 6 9.63 1.36 -3.76
C GLU A 6 8.34 0.59 -3.50
N ARG A 7 7.58 0.97 -2.47
CA ARG A 7 6.29 0.34 -2.12
C ARG A 7 5.24 0.52 -3.22
N ILE A 8 5.12 1.72 -3.79
CA ILE A 8 4.23 1.97 -4.93
C ILE A 8 4.61 1.09 -6.11
N LYS A 9 5.90 1.03 -6.46
CA LYS A 9 6.39 0.21 -7.57
C LYS A 9 6.13 -1.27 -7.34
N GLN A 10 6.41 -1.77 -6.13
CA GLN A 10 6.21 -3.16 -5.74
C GLN A 10 4.74 -3.57 -5.87
N LEU A 11 3.83 -2.82 -5.22
CA LEU A 11 2.40 -3.11 -5.28
C LEU A 11 1.86 -3.04 -6.71
N ARG A 12 2.34 -2.08 -7.52
CA ARG A 12 1.97 -2.00 -8.93
C ARG A 12 2.34 -3.29 -9.67
N THR A 13 3.56 -3.78 -9.47
CA THR A 13 4.01 -5.03 -10.12
C THR A 13 3.29 -6.26 -9.61
N GLU A 14 2.96 -6.33 -8.32
CA GLU A 14 2.16 -7.42 -7.73
C GLU A 14 0.73 -7.45 -8.28
N ASN A 15 0.18 -6.28 -8.61
CA ASN A 15 -1.10 -6.14 -9.30
C ASN A 15 -1.01 -6.36 -10.83
N ASN A 16 0.15 -6.73 -11.37
CA ASN A 16 0.41 -6.91 -12.80
C ASN A 16 0.08 -5.68 -13.66
N LEU A 17 0.25 -4.47 -13.10
CA LEU A 17 -0.01 -3.21 -13.81
C LEU A 17 1.28 -2.63 -14.38
N THR A 18 1.19 -2.08 -15.59
CA THR A 18 2.18 -1.14 -16.13
C THR A 18 2.00 0.23 -15.46
N GLN A 19 3.01 1.10 -15.59
CA GLN A 19 2.91 2.47 -15.07
C GLN A 19 1.80 3.27 -15.76
N SER A 20 1.53 3.00 -17.04
CA SER A 20 0.44 3.65 -17.80
C SER A 20 -0.93 3.21 -17.28
N GLU A 21 -1.13 1.91 -17.06
CA GLU A 21 -2.40 1.39 -16.53
C GLU A 21 -2.67 1.88 -15.11
N LEU A 22 -1.64 1.96 -14.26
CA LEU A 22 -1.78 2.57 -12.94
C LEU A 22 -2.15 4.06 -13.06
N ALA A 23 -1.51 4.79 -13.98
CA ALA A 23 -1.81 6.19 -14.21
C ALA A 23 -3.27 6.40 -14.64
N GLU A 24 -3.77 5.60 -15.58
CA GLU A 24 -5.16 5.63 -16.03
C GLU A 24 -6.14 5.36 -14.89
N LYS A 25 -5.90 4.31 -14.08
CA LYS A 25 -6.76 3.95 -12.94
C LYS A 25 -6.80 5.02 -11.84
N VAL A 26 -5.69 5.72 -11.61
CA VAL A 26 -5.59 6.78 -10.58
C VAL A 26 -6.07 8.14 -11.14
N GLY A 27 -6.16 8.29 -12.45
CA GLY A 27 -6.47 9.55 -13.13
C GLY A 27 -5.29 10.52 -13.17
N LEU A 28 -4.08 9.99 -13.40
CA LEU A 28 -2.82 10.75 -13.50
C LEU A 28 -2.13 10.48 -14.84
N THR A 29 -1.03 11.19 -15.09
CA THR A 29 -0.15 10.91 -16.24
C THR A 29 0.87 9.82 -15.91
N TYR A 30 1.29 9.06 -16.92
CA TYR A 30 2.40 8.10 -16.83
C TYR A 30 3.65 8.73 -16.18
N VAL A 31 3.97 9.97 -16.56
CA VAL A 31 5.13 10.71 -16.04
C VAL A 31 5.00 10.94 -14.54
N GLN A 32 3.80 11.23 -14.04
CA GLN A 32 3.58 11.47 -12.61
C GLN A 32 3.78 10.20 -11.78
N ILE A 33 3.25 9.06 -12.24
CA ILE A 33 3.52 7.76 -11.63
C ILE A 33 5.01 7.44 -11.65
N GLY A 34 5.67 7.65 -12.79
CA GLY A 34 7.12 7.44 -12.90
C GLY A 34 7.95 8.35 -11.97
N ARG A 35 7.50 9.57 -11.67
CA ARG A 35 8.15 10.45 -10.68
C ARG A 35 7.98 9.92 -9.26
N TYR A 36 6.80 9.40 -8.91
CA TYR A 36 6.56 8.79 -7.59
C TYR A 36 7.42 7.54 -7.40
N GLU A 37 7.46 6.63 -8.37
CA GLU A 37 8.26 5.39 -8.27
C GLU A 37 9.78 5.62 -8.27
N LYS A 38 10.23 6.79 -8.76
CA LYS A 38 11.64 7.20 -8.72
C LYS A 38 11.98 8.10 -7.51
N GLY A 39 11.01 8.36 -6.63
CA GLY A 39 11.19 9.25 -5.47
C GLY A 39 11.48 10.71 -5.86
N LYS A 40 11.11 11.14 -7.07
CA LYS A 40 11.31 12.51 -7.56
C LYS A 40 10.20 13.48 -7.15
N SER A 41 9.09 12.95 -6.65
CA SER A 41 7.96 13.73 -6.14
C SER A 41 7.20 12.89 -5.11
N ASN A 42 6.51 13.55 -4.18
CA ASN A 42 5.62 12.90 -3.23
C ASN A 42 4.17 13.06 -3.69
N PRO A 43 3.32 12.03 -3.53
CA PRO A 43 1.89 12.15 -3.79
C PRO A 43 1.22 13.11 -2.80
N SER A 44 0.22 13.88 -3.25
CA SER A 44 -0.68 14.60 -2.33
C SER A 44 -1.57 13.61 -1.57
N SER A 45 -2.23 14.05 -0.49
CA SER A 45 -3.15 13.20 0.27
C SER A 45 -4.22 12.55 -0.61
N ASP A 46 -4.83 13.33 -1.51
CA ASP A 46 -5.86 12.82 -2.43
C ASP A 46 -5.30 11.76 -3.39
N VAL A 47 -4.10 11.99 -3.93
CA VAL A 47 -3.45 11.01 -4.81
C VAL A 47 -3.09 9.75 -4.03
N LEU A 48 -2.63 9.91 -2.80
CA LEU A 48 -2.26 8.81 -1.93
C LEU A 48 -3.47 7.91 -1.62
N GLN A 49 -4.64 8.49 -1.37
CA GLN A 49 -5.89 7.73 -1.20
C GLN A 49 -6.27 6.97 -2.48
N LYS A 50 -6.18 7.60 -3.65
CA LYS A 50 -6.47 6.94 -4.93
C LYS A 50 -5.50 5.79 -5.21
N LEU A 51 -4.20 6.01 -4.96
CA LEU A 51 -3.18 4.96 -5.08
C LEU A 51 -3.48 3.80 -4.15
N ALA A 52 -3.80 4.07 -2.88
CA ALA A 52 -4.16 3.04 -1.90
C ALA A 52 -5.37 2.21 -2.37
N SER A 53 -6.41 2.87 -2.87
CA SER A 53 -7.60 2.21 -3.40
C SER A 53 -7.31 1.34 -4.63
N VAL A 54 -6.51 1.82 -5.59
CA VAL A 54 -6.20 1.08 -6.83
C VAL A 54 -5.24 -0.07 -6.57
N LEU A 55 -4.30 0.10 -5.64
CA LEU A 55 -3.28 -0.89 -5.30
C LEU A 55 -3.74 -1.89 -4.21
N GLY A 56 -4.96 -1.73 -3.69
CA GLY A 56 -5.53 -2.64 -2.68
C GLY A 56 -4.81 -2.58 -1.33
N THR A 57 -4.39 -1.39 -0.90
CA THR A 57 -3.63 -1.19 0.34
C THR A 57 -4.14 0.01 1.15
N SER A 58 -3.50 0.35 2.26
CA SER A 58 -3.77 1.55 3.04
C SER A 58 -2.78 2.67 2.74
N THR A 59 -3.22 3.91 2.95
CA THR A 59 -2.34 5.09 2.90
C THR A 59 -1.21 5.01 3.92
N ASP A 60 -1.49 4.44 5.11
CA ASP A 60 -0.48 4.22 6.15
C ASP A 60 0.61 3.26 5.69
N TYR A 61 0.25 2.16 5.04
CA TYR A 61 1.23 1.24 4.46
C TYR A 61 2.08 1.93 3.40
N LEU A 62 1.49 2.75 2.53
CA LEU A 62 2.24 3.49 1.51
C LEU A 62 3.18 4.54 2.10
N MET A 63 2.86 5.16 3.24
CA MET A 63 3.70 6.18 3.89
C MET A 63 4.73 5.58 4.84
N ASN A 64 4.29 4.71 5.74
CA ASN A 64 5.07 4.23 6.88
C ASN A 64 5.63 2.81 6.70
N GLY A 65 5.06 2.02 5.78
CA GLY A 65 5.55 0.68 5.45
C GLY A 65 5.22 -0.34 6.53
N LYS A 66 4.47 0.09 7.54
CA LYS A 66 3.82 -0.76 8.51
C LYS A 66 2.65 -1.38 7.79
N THR A 67 2.79 -2.64 7.38
CA THR A 67 1.59 -3.46 7.37
C THR A 67 1.07 -3.38 8.79
N GLY A 68 -0.24 -3.23 8.98
CA GLY A 68 -0.82 -3.58 10.26
C GLY A 68 -0.47 -5.04 10.49
N GLN A 69 0.69 -5.29 11.11
CA GLN A 69 0.86 -6.41 11.97
C GLN A 69 -0.19 -6.19 13.06
N VAL A 70 -1.41 -6.61 12.75
CA VAL A 70 -2.01 -7.57 13.64
C VAL A 70 -1.04 -8.75 13.55
N GLU A 71 0.04 -8.68 14.32
CA GLU A 71 0.52 -9.87 15.00
C GLU A 71 -0.70 -10.31 15.79
N ALA A 72 -1.61 -11.03 15.12
CA ALA A 72 -2.44 -11.97 15.82
C ALA A 72 -1.39 -12.95 16.33
N GLN A 73 -0.83 -12.63 17.49
CA GLN A 73 -0.29 -13.62 18.40
C GLN A 73 -1.49 -14.53 18.66
N LEU A 74 -1.70 -15.49 17.75
CA LEU A 74 -2.58 -16.63 17.96
C LEU A 74 -1.90 -17.55 18.98
N THR A 75 -1.55 -16.99 20.13
CA THR A 75 -1.07 -17.68 21.32
C THR A 75 -2.10 -17.60 22.44
N ASP A 76 -3.30 -17.11 22.15
CA ASP A 76 -4.40 -17.15 23.11
C ASP A 76 -5.13 -18.51 23.06
N MET A 77 -4.39 -19.60 23.32
CA MET A 77 -5.03 -20.81 23.86
C MET A 77 -5.73 -20.53 25.20
N GLU A 78 -5.43 -19.38 25.84
CA GLU A 78 -6.11 -18.86 27.02
C GLU A 78 -7.55 -18.38 26.71
N LEU A 79 -7.75 -17.70 25.57
CA LEU A 79 -9.04 -17.08 25.22
C LEU A 79 -10.09 -18.12 24.80
N ILE A 80 -9.67 -19.24 24.18
CA ILE A 80 -10.57 -20.35 23.81
C ILE A 80 -11.11 -21.07 25.06
N LYS A 81 -10.35 -21.11 26.16
CA LYS A 81 -10.81 -21.70 27.43
C LYS A 81 -11.88 -20.86 28.13
N GLN A 82 -11.90 -19.54 27.93
CA GLN A 82 -12.90 -18.67 28.55
C GLN A 82 -14.28 -18.70 27.88
N PHE A 83 -14.41 -19.29 26.69
CA PHE A 83 -15.70 -19.46 26.01
C PHE A 83 -16.31 -20.87 26.20
N GLN A 84 -15.72 -21.72 27.06
CA GLN A 84 -16.25 -23.05 27.38
C GLN A 84 -16.70 -23.22 28.84
N GLU A 85 -17.10 -22.15 29.52
CA GLU A 85 -17.89 -22.25 30.76
C GLU A 85 -19.39 -22.06 30.50
#